data_AF-A0A0R3Q2Y9-F1
#
_entry.id   AF-A0A0R3Q2Y9-F1
#
_cell.length_a   1.000
_cell.length_b   1.000
_cell.length_c   1.000
_cell.angle_alpha   90.00
_cell.angle_beta   90.00
_cell.angle_gamma   90.00
#
_symmetry.space_group_name_H-M   'P 1'
#
loop_
_entity.id
_entity.type
_entity.pdbx_description
1 polymer ?
#
loop_
_entity_poly.entity_id
_entity_poly.type
_entity_poly.pdbx_seq_one_letter_code
_entity_poly.pdbx_strand_id
1 'polypeptide(L)'
;MFRDSNRLINGDMRIDQRNNGGSVTVTSGSPYTVDRWTAGMSGANGTAQRVASGLLGIPNALQITGAAGTTTAWVGQKIEAQNAAQLVGQYVTVSFWASSSNQSGLTMNLKYANSADNFGAMTLIESRSTAVTSTLTRYTLTTSVVIPAGAANGLYLELATQGNLSTGNVILTGVQLETGVTAGAYQPRSYGSELILCQRYYEKSGANVGATWTANDGTASGGSHPTANYRALIQFRVTKRAAPTFTPYDQTGAAGKISYYVASWNDAGTLAVSAATTAGAYVGHNVASPAGEALAKAQVDIGRLETEVSHLTDAVKELRASNAAVTKALVDIQRTLDEARGGWRTLMFVGGAAASMGGGNAFRLIFGEIVAYLNKKQDHQLELERLKIQDDIESAQHVRTMESLKLQNDLGIKVIQVQRDADLDRIDGTAWSQAVADVGKQTGILFLDYWNGSVRPLLATLAILVVVAEVVRNGFILSDWDKELVGAILGIYVADRSLARRGK
;
A
#
# COMPACT_ATOMS: atom_id res chain seq x y z
N MET A 1 -39.00 -27.40 37.79
CA MET A 1 -38.58 -25.99 37.65
C MET A 1 -37.22 -26.01 36.99
N PHE A 2 -37.12 -25.66 35.71
CA PHE A 2 -35.82 -25.55 35.04
C PHE A 2 -35.11 -24.37 35.70
N ARG A 3 -34.02 -24.66 36.42
CA ARG A 3 -33.19 -23.64 37.05
C ARG A 3 -32.59 -22.77 35.94
N ASP A 4 -32.75 -21.46 36.07
CA ASP A 4 -32.35 -20.48 35.07
C ASP A 4 -30.88 -20.68 34.66
N SER A 5 -30.64 -20.72 33.35
CA SER A 5 -29.31 -20.85 32.77
C SER A 5 -28.41 -19.68 33.20
N ASN A 6 -27.14 -19.98 33.53
CA ASN A 6 -26.11 -19.00 33.89
C ASN A 6 -26.17 -17.75 33.01
N ARG A 7 -26.29 -16.53 33.55
CA ARG A 7 -26.40 -15.31 32.72
C ARG A 7 -25.08 -14.87 32.09
N LEU A 8 -23.97 -15.43 32.55
CA LEU A 8 -22.63 -15.19 32.02
C LEU A 8 -22.35 -16.13 30.85
N ILE A 9 -21.55 -15.63 29.91
CA ILE A 9 -21.03 -16.35 28.76
C ILE A 9 -19.59 -16.78 29.09
N ASN A 10 -19.24 -18.00 28.74
CA ASN A 10 -17.92 -18.59 28.89
C ASN A 10 -17.43 -18.60 30.34
N GLY A 11 -18.31 -18.93 31.29
CA GLY A 11 -18.02 -18.91 32.72
C GLY A 11 -16.89 -19.85 33.15
N ASP A 12 -16.65 -20.92 32.41
CA ASP A 12 -15.59 -21.90 32.60
C ASP A 12 -14.39 -21.71 31.67
N MET A 13 -14.29 -20.55 31.01
CA MET A 13 -13.10 -20.12 30.27
C MET A 13 -12.69 -21.08 29.13
N ARG A 14 -13.63 -21.85 28.59
CA ARG A 14 -13.35 -22.88 27.58
C ARG A 14 -13.04 -22.28 26.20
N ILE A 15 -13.64 -21.14 25.87
CA ILE A 15 -13.47 -20.47 24.57
C ILE A 15 -12.43 -19.36 24.72
N ASP A 16 -11.38 -19.39 23.89
CA ASP A 16 -10.36 -18.32 23.80
C ASP A 16 -9.87 -18.24 22.35
N GLN A 17 -10.75 -17.79 21.47
CA GLN A 17 -10.47 -17.56 20.05
C GLN A 17 -9.48 -16.42 19.86
N ARG A 18 -9.45 -15.44 20.79
CA ARG A 18 -8.56 -14.27 20.73
C ARG A 18 -7.11 -14.71 20.84
N ASN A 19 -6.76 -15.33 21.95
CA ASN A 19 -5.36 -15.54 22.33
C ASN A 19 -4.94 -17.01 22.27
N ASN A 20 -5.90 -17.93 22.20
CA ASN A 20 -5.67 -19.37 22.19
C ASN A 20 -4.76 -19.84 23.35
N GLY A 21 -4.98 -19.29 24.56
CA GLY A 21 -4.15 -19.54 25.73
C GLY A 21 -2.85 -18.73 25.79
N GLY A 22 -2.60 -17.84 24.82
CA GLY A 22 -1.50 -16.87 24.88
C GLY A 22 -1.72 -15.82 25.98
N SER A 23 -0.62 -15.32 26.53
CA SER A 23 -0.62 -14.27 27.55
C SER A 23 -0.94 -12.91 26.93
N VAL A 24 -1.80 -12.12 27.58
CA VAL A 24 -2.24 -10.79 27.16
C VAL A 24 -1.82 -9.76 28.20
N THR A 25 -1.28 -8.62 27.77
CA THR A 25 -1.01 -7.49 28.66
C THR A 25 -2.30 -6.87 29.16
N VAL A 26 -2.43 -6.74 30.48
CA VAL A 26 -3.59 -6.14 31.14
C VAL A 26 -3.24 -4.72 31.58
N THR A 27 -4.11 -3.77 31.21
CA THR A 27 -3.98 -2.34 31.52
C THR A 27 -5.24 -1.83 32.21
N SER A 28 -5.27 -0.56 32.60
CA SER A 28 -6.46 0.09 33.18
C SER A 28 -7.64 0.19 32.20
N GLY A 29 -7.36 0.11 30.89
CA GLY A 29 -8.38 0.08 29.84
C GLY A 29 -9.24 -1.19 29.81
N SER A 30 -8.98 -2.15 30.69
CA SER A 30 -9.72 -3.40 30.82
C SER A 30 -9.86 -4.20 29.50
N PRO A 31 -8.73 -4.57 28.85
CA PRO A 31 -8.79 -5.31 27.59
C PRO A 31 -9.56 -6.64 27.73
N TYR A 32 -10.13 -7.10 26.61
CA TYR A 32 -10.66 -8.46 26.53
C TYR A 32 -9.52 -9.47 26.52
N THR A 33 -9.64 -10.51 27.35
CA THR A 33 -8.64 -11.57 27.51
C THR A 33 -9.21 -12.86 26.93
N VAL A 34 -9.61 -13.81 27.78
CA VAL A 34 -10.42 -14.97 27.38
C VAL A 34 -11.78 -14.48 26.89
N ASP A 35 -12.39 -15.16 25.91
CA ASP A 35 -13.56 -14.62 25.24
C ASP A 35 -14.67 -14.24 26.22
N ARG A 36 -15.19 -13.01 26.02
CA ARG A 36 -16.19 -12.29 26.82
C ARG A 36 -15.69 -11.69 28.13
N TRP A 37 -14.56 -12.13 28.65
CA TRP A 37 -14.02 -11.62 29.90
C TRP A 37 -13.06 -10.46 29.65
N THR A 38 -13.25 -9.38 30.40
CA THR A 38 -12.30 -8.28 30.49
C THR A 38 -11.47 -8.45 31.76
N ALA A 39 -10.18 -8.12 31.70
CA ALA A 39 -9.37 -7.96 32.90
C ALA A 39 -8.80 -6.55 32.91
N GLY A 40 -8.76 -5.90 34.07
CA GLY A 40 -8.17 -4.57 34.22
C GLY A 40 -7.27 -4.49 35.43
N MET A 41 -6.30 -3.59 35.38
CA MET A 41 -5.30 -3.36 36.43
C MET A 41 -5.00 -1.87 36.57
N SER A 42 -4.73 -1.41 37.80
CA SER A 42 -4.32 -0.04 38.11
C SER A 42 -2.93 -0.01 38.74
N GLY A 43 -2.22 1.11 38.60
CA GLY A 43 -0.87 1.33 39.12
C GLY A 43 0.25 0.76 38.23
N ALA A 44 0.10 -0.46 37.73
CA ALA A 44 1.00 -1.04 36.74
C ALA A 44 0.27 -2.03 35.84
N ASN A 45 0.89 -2.33 34.68
CA ASN A 45 0.40 -3.35 33.77
C ASN A 45 0.84 -4.73 34.26
N GLY A 46 -0.04 -5.72 34.14
CA GLY A 46 0.26 -7.12 34.39
C GLY A 46 -0.15 -7.97 33.19
N THR A 47 -0.47 -9.23 33.43
CA THR A 47 -0.87 -10.17 32.37
C THR A 47 -2.13 -10.96 32.73
N ALA A 48 -2.78 -11.49 31.70
CA ALA A 48 -3.87 -12.43 31.82
C ALA A 48 -3.70 -13.58 30.82
N GLN A 49 -4.05 -14.79 31.23
CA GLN A 49 -3.92 -15.98 30.39
C GLN A 49 -4.96 -17.05 30.77
N ARG A 50 -5.43 -17.82 29.79
CA ARG A 50 -6.14 -19.07 30.07
C ARG A 50 -5.15 -20.15 30.52
N VAL A 51 -5.39 -20.73 31.68
CA VAL A 51 -4.59 -21.81 32.28
C VAL A 51 -5.46 -23.03 32.56
N ALA A 52 -4.82 -24.16 32.87
CA ALA A 52 -5.55 -25.33 33.37
C ALA A 52 -6.06 -25.06 34.79
N SER A 53 -7.32 -25.40 35.07
CA SER A 53 -7.91 -25.22 36.40
C SER A 53 -7.54 -26.34 37.39
N GLY A 54 -7.25 -27.54 36.88
CA GLY A 54 -7.13 -28.77 37.68
C GLY A 54 -8.47 -29.37 38.16
N LEU A 55 -9.62 -28.75 37.83
CA LEU A 55 -10.95 -29.24 38.21
C LEU A 55 -11.51 -30.23 37.19
N LEU A 56 -12.15 -31.29 37.67
CA LEU A 56 -12.91 -32.21 36.82
C LEU A 56 -14.14 -31.50 36.23
N GLY A 57 -14.32 -31.59 34.90
CA GLY A 57 -15.48 -31.03 34.19
C GLY A 57 -15.41 -29.53 33.91
N ILE A 58 -14.44 -28.79 34.46
CA ILE A 58 -14.22 -27.35 34.22
C ILE A 58 -12.72 -27.15 33.96
N PRO A 59 -12.15 -27.63 32.84
CA PRO A 59 -10.69 -27.81 32.70
C PRO A 59 -9.89 -26.51 32.57
N ASN A 60 -10.54 -25.38 32.27
CA ASN A 60 -9.88 -24.11 32.01
C ASN A 60 -10.18 -23.08 33.11
N ALA A 61 -9.26 -22.15 33.32
CA ALA A 61 -9.43 -21.00 34.19
C ALA A 61 -8.75 -19.77 33.60
N LEU A 62 -9.18 -18.58 34.04
CA LEU A 62 -8.52 -17.32 33.75
C LEU A 62 -7.58 -16.99 34.90
N GLN A 63 -6.29 -16.88 34.62
CA GLN A 63 -5.30 -16.35 35.55
C GLN A 63 -4.99 -14.91 35.19
N ILE A 64 -5.07 -14.02 36.17
CA ILE A 64 -4.47 -12.68 36.10
C ILE A 64 -3.24 -12.64 37.00
N THR A 65 -2.16 -12.01 36.53
CA THR A 65 -0.89 -11.88 37.25
C THR A 65 -0.51 -10.41 37.28
N GLY A 66 -0.38 -9.83 38.47
CA GLY A 66 0.03 -8.43 38.60
C GLY A 66 1.55 -8.26 38.60
N ALA A 67 2.01 -7.07 38.24
CA ALA A 67 3.39 -6.60 38.43
C ALA A 67 3.57 -5.93 39.80
N ALA A 68 4.82 -5.62 40.18
CA ALA A 68 5.16 -5.01 41.48
C ALA A 68 4.35 -3.73 41.82
N GLY A 69 4.05 -2.90 40.81
CA GLY A 69 3.25 -1.67 40.99
C GLY A 69 1.73 -1.86 40.88
N THR A 70 1.21 -3.09 40.81
CA THR A 70 -0.23 -3.33 40.58
C THR A 70 -1.01 -3.11 41.87
N THR A 71 -1.72 -2.00 41.96
CA THR A 71 -2.44 -1.56 43.16
C THR A 71 -3.84 -2.17 43.28
N THR A 72 -4.46 -2.51 42.15
CA THR A 72 -5.75 -3.19 42.10
C THR A 72 -5.84 -3.95 40.78
N ALA A 73 -6.49 -5.12 40.79
CA ALA A 73 -6.82 -5.86 39.60
C ALA A 73 -8.27 -6.34 39.65
N TRP A 74 -8.89 -6.51 38.50
CA TRP A 74 -10.26 -7.02 38.39
C TRP A 74 -10.47 -7.82 37.13
N VAL A 75 -11.44 -8.72 37.19
CA VAL A 75 -11.99 -9.46 36.05
C VAL A 75 -13.48 -9.18 35.99
N GLY A 76 -14.01 -8.94 34.79
CA GLY A 76 -15.42 -8.63 34.66
C GLY A 76 -16.05 -9.07 33.35
N GLN A 77 -17.38 -9.09 33.35
CA GLN A 77 -18.18 -9.39 32.19
C GLN A 77 -19.45 -8.54 32.16
N LYS A 78 -19.70 -7.96 30.99
CA LYS A 78 -20.92 -7.19 30.67
C LYS A 78 -22.01 -8.14 30.18
N ILE A 79 -23.21 -7.98 30.73
CA ILE A 79 -24.45 -8.68 30.39
C ILE A 79 -25.38 -7.68 29.73
N GLU A 80 -25.87 -8.02 28.53
CA GLU A 80 -26.68 -7.10 27.71
C GLU A 80 -28.04 -6.80 28.33
N ALA A 81 -28.62 -5.65 27.97
CA ALA A 81 -29.96 -5.24 28.37
C ALA A 81 -30.99 -6.37 28.20
N GLN A 82 -31.01 -7.01 27.02
CA GLN A 82 -31.91 -8.12 26.69
C GLN A 82 -31.78 -9.33 27.62
N ASN A 83 -30.60 -9.56 28.19
CA ASN A 83 -30.32 -10.68 29.09
C ASN A 83 -30.41 -10.28 30.58
N ALA A 84 -30.33 -8.98 30.88
CA ALA A 84 -30.40 -8.43 32.23
C ALA A 84 -31.84 -8.11 32.66
N ALA A 85 -32.74 -7.78 31.72
CA ALA A 85 -34.12 -7.37 32.02
C ALA A 85 -34.89 -8.38 32.88
N GLN A 86 -34.67 -9.68 32.69
CA GLN A 86 -35.33 -10.74 33.48
C GLN A 86 -34.85 -10.84 34.93
N LEU A 87 -33.73 -10.18 35.26
CA LEU A 87 -33.17 -10.19 36.62
C LEU A 87 -33.76 -9.08 37.49
N VAL A 88 -34.37 -8.06 36.88
CA VAL A 88 -34.97 -6.93 37.59
C VAL A 88 -36.02 -7.41 38.58
N GLY A 89 -35.96 -6.89 39.81
CA GLY A 89 -36.85 -7.26 40.91
C GLY A 89 -36.50 -8.58 41.59
N GLN A 90 -35.48 -9.31 41.13
CA GLN A 90 -35.01 -10.55 41.75
C GLN A 90 -33.75 -10.32 42.58
N TYR A 91 -33.53 -11.16 43.59
CA TYR A 91 -32.19 -11.37 44.13
C TYR A 91 -31.35 -12.17 43.12
N VAL A 92 -30.04 -11.95 43.10
CA VAL A 92 -29.13 -12.77 42.29
C VAL A 92 -28.00 -13.31 43.14
N THR A 93 -27.55 -14.51 42.79
CA THR A 93 -26.40 -15.16 43.39
C THR A 93 -25.32 -15.35 42.34
N VAL A 94 -24.10 -14.92 42.67
CA VAL A 94 -22.89 -15.19 41.91
C VAL A 94 -22.10 -16.28 42.61
N SER A 95 -21.78 -17.34 41.90
CA SER A 95 -20.86 -18.39 42.36
C SER A 95 -19.67 -18.53 41.42
N PHE A 96 -18.50 -18.85 41.97
CA PHE A 96 -17.26 -18.96 41.20
C PHE A 96 -16.23 -19.79 41.94
N TRP A 97 -15.31 -20.40 41.21
CA TRP A 97 -14.10 -21.01 41.74
C TRP A 97 -12.96 -20.00 41.68
N ALA A 98 -12.26 -19.78 42.79
CA ALA A 98 -11.11 -18.88 42.80
C ALA A 98 -9.99 -19.34 43.73
N SER A 99 -8.78 -18.87 43.43
CA SER A 99 -7.64 -18.90 44.33
C SER A 99 -6.75 -17.68 44.07
N SER A 100 -5.91 -17.36 45.04
CA SER A 100 -4.89 -16.33 44.87
C SER A 100 -3.61 -16.66 45.60
N SER A 101 -2.47 -16.32 45.00
CA SER A 101 -1.17 -16.48 45.65
C SER A 101 -0.88 -15.43 46.72
N ASN A 102 -1.57 -14.29 46.73
CA ASN A 102 -1.29 -13.19 47.66
C ASN A 102 -2.51 -12.37 48.12
N GLN A 103 -3.71 -12.64 47.61
CA GLN A 103 -4.93 -11.99 48.08
C GLN A 103 -5.59 -12.80 49.19
N SER A 104 -6.02 -12.11 50.24
CA SER A 104 -6.84 -12.67 51.32
C SER A 104 -8.35 -12.59 51.03
N GLY A 105 -8.75 -11.83 50.00
CA GLY A 105 -10.15 -11.71 49.62
C GLY A 105 -10.37 -11.14 48.21
N LEU A 106 -11.57 -11.41 47.68
CA LEU A 106 -12.07 -10.84 46.43
C LEU A 106 -13.38 -10.09 46.71
N THR A 107 -13.62 -9.03 45.95
CA THR A 107 -14.82 -8.19 46.03
C THR A 107 -15.61 -8.28 44.75
N MET A 108 -16.86 -8.71 44.84
CA MET A 108 -17.84 -8.56 43.78
C MET A 108 -18.36 -7.13 43.75
N ASN A 109 -18.27 -6.47 42.61
CA ASN A 109 -19.01 -5.25 42.31
C ASN A 109 -20.03 -5.55 41.21
N LEU A 110 -21.32 -5.39 41.53
CA LEU A 110 -22.39 -5.51 40.55
C LEU A 110 -22.89 -4.11 40.19
N LYS A 111 -22.81 -3.75 38.91
CA LYS A 111 -23.14 -2.42 38.40
C LYS A 111 -24.17 -2.55 37.27
N TYR A 112 -24.92 -1.50 36.97
CA TYR A 112 -25.73 -1.41 35.76
C TYR A 112 -25.33 -0.23 34.88
N ALA A 113 -25.57 -0.36 33.58
CA ALA A 113 -25.34 0.70 32.61
C ALA A 113 -26.39 1.83 32.72
N ASN A 114 -25.97 3.08 32.65
CA ASN A 114 -26.90 4.22 32.77
C ASN A 114 -27.75 4.43 31.50
N SER A 115 -27.30 3.88 30.37
CA SER A 115 -28.06 3.80 29.12
C SER A 115 -28.01 2.38 28.60
N ALA A 116 -29.07 1.94 27.94
CA ALA A 116 -29.18 0.59 27.39
C ALA A 116 -27.90 0.21 26.63
N ASP A 117 -27.25 -0.85 27.09
CA ASP A 117 -26.10 -1.46 26.44
C ASP A 117 -24.86 -0.56 26.29
N ASN A 118 -24.81 0.57 27.02
CA ASN A 118 -23.68 1.50 27.05
C ASN A 118 -23.05 1.57 28.46
N PHE A 119 -21.88 0.94 28.59
CA PHE A 119 -21.15 0.80 29.85
C PHE A 119 -20.12 1.91 30.09
N GLY A 120 -20.19 3.05 29.38
CA GLY A 120 -19.30 4.20 29.60
C GLY A 120 -19.56 4.89 30.94
N ALA A 121 -20.82 4.92 31.38
CA ALA A 121 -21.23 5.34 32.71
C ALA A 121 -22.08 4.23 33.35
N MET A 122 -21.76 3.86 34.58
CA MET A 122 -22.42 2.77 35.30
C MET A 122 -22.72 3.17 36.74
N THR A 123 -23.80 2.64 37.28
CA THR A 123 -24.22 2.83 38.67
C THR A 123 -24.02 1.54 39.45
N LEU A 124 -23.38 1.62 40.62
CA LEU A 124 -23.19 0.49 41.52
C LEU A 124 -24.54 0.06 42.12
N ILE A 125 -24.83 -1.23 42.06
CA ILE A 125 -25.96 -1.85 42.76
C ILE A 125 -25.49 -2.24 44.16
N GLU A 126 -24.41 -3.02 44.21
CA GLU A 126 -23.88 -3.54 45.46
C GLU A 126 -22.42 -3.95 45.31
N SER A 127 -21.66 -3.83 46.41
CA SER A 127 -20.32 -4.38 46.56
C SER A 127 -20.30 -5.40 47.71
N ARG A 128 -19.73 -6.58 47.49
CA ARG A 128 -19.62 -7.61 48.53
C ARG A 128 -18.34 -8.42 48.43
N SER A 129 -17.76 -8.70 49.59
CA SER A 129 -16.48 -9.38 49.72
C SER A 129 -16.60 -10.82 50.20
N THR A 130 -15.69 -11.67 49.76
CA THR A 130 -15.44 -13.00 50.34
C THR A 130 -13.95 -13.15 50.61
N ALA A 131 -13.59 -13.86 51.69
CA ALA A 131 -12.22 -14.31 51.89
C ALA A 131 -11.88 -15.37 50.85
N VAL A 132 -10.64 -15.36 50.35
CA VAL A 132 -10.13 -16.37 49.41
C VAL A 132 -8.82 -16.98 49.90
N THR A 133 -8.52 -18.19 49.42
CA THR A 133 -7.32 -18.94 49.78
C THR A 133 -6.43 -19.20 48.57
N SER A 134 -5.26 -19.80 48.80
CA SER A 134 -4.33 -20.22 47.75
C SER A 134 -4.74 -21.49 47.02
N THR A 135 -5.75 -22.20 47.51
CA THR A 135 -6.31 -23.39 46.87
C THR A 135 -7.59 -23.03 46.13
N LEU A 136 -7.73 -23.55 44.91
CA LEU A 136 -8.92 -23.30 44.09
C LEU A 136 -10.15 -23.88 44.78
N THR A 137 -11.00 -22.99 45.30
CA THR A 137 -12.20 -23.35 46.06
C THR A 137 -13.39 -22.54 45.57
N ARG A 138 -14.59 -23.04 45.85
CA ARG A 138 -15.83 -22.45 45.36
C ARG A 138 -16.40 -21.46 46.37
N TYR A 139 -16.68 -20.24 45.91
CA TYR A 139 -17.28 -19.16 46.68
C TYR A 139 -18.66 -18.79 46.14
N THR A 140 -19.44 -18.12 46.98
CA THR A 140 -20.81 -17.67 46.66
C THR A 140 -21.07 -16.31 47.30
N LEU A 141 -21.63 -15.38 46.52
CA LEU A 141 -22.03 -14.05 46.96
C LEU A 141 -23.45 -13.78 46.42
N THR A 142 -24.41 -13.55 47.32
CA THR A 142 -25.83 -13.31 47.00
C THR A 142 -26.23 -11.88 47.29
N THR A 143 -26.89 -11.16 46.38
CA THR A 143 -27.36 -9.78 46.60
C THR A 143 -28.17 -9.60 47.89
N SER A 144 -27.94 -8.52 48.64
CA SER A 144 -28.81 -8.17 49.80
C SER A 144 -29.99 -7.32 49.38
N VAL A 145 -29.94 -6.79 48.15
CA VAL A 145 -30.99 -6.05 47.50
C VAL A 145 -31.46 -6.78 46.25
N VAL A 146 -32.69 -6.54 45.85
CA VAL A 146 -33.17 -6.95 44.54
C VAL A 146 -32.52 -6.10 43.46
N ILE A 147 -32.36 -6.65 42.27
CA ILE A 147 -31.82 -5.93 41.12
C ILE A 147 -32.76 -4.77 40.75
N PRO A 148 -32.27 -3.52 40.73
CA PRO A 148 -33.09 -2.33 40.50
C PRO A 148 -33.57 -2.23 39.04
N ALA A 149 -34.63 -1.45 38.80
CA ALA A 149 -35.21 -1.27 37.47
C ALA A 149 -34.21 -0.74 36.42
N GLY A 150 -33.26 0.12 36.82
CA GLY A 150 -32.21 0.62 35.94
C GLY A 150 -31.31 -0.47 35.35
N ALA A 151 -31.23 -1.65 35.99
CA ALA A 151 -30.48 -2.79 35.48
C ALA A 151 -31.06 -3.39 34.18
N ALA A 152 -32.28 -3.02 33.79
CA ALA A 152 -32.83 -3.36 32.48
C ALA A 152 -31.94 -2.84 31.32
N ASN A 153 -31.11 -1.82 31.56
CA ASN A 153 -30.15 -1.31 30.60
C ASN A 153 -28.92 -2.22 30.39
N GLY A 154 -28.75 -3.27 31.18
CA GLY A 154 -27.59 -4.15 31.15
C GLY A 154 -26.81 -4.11 32.47
N LEU A 155 -26.16 -5.23 32.78
CA LEU A 155 -25.41 -5.44 34.02
C LEU A 155 -23.92 -5.61 33.73
N TYR A 156 -23.09 -5.27 34.69
CA TYR A 156 -21.66 -5.56 34.68
C TYR A 156 -21.28 -6.21 36.01
N LEU A 157 -20.83 -7.46 35.92
CA LEU A 157 -20.25 -8.19 37.03
C LEU A 157 -18.74 -7.99 37.01
N GLU A 158 -18.18 -7.57 38.13
CA GLU A 158 -16.74 -7.41 38.34
C GLU A 158 -16.33 -8.13 39.63
N LEU A 159 -15.24 -8.89 39.56
CA LEU A 159 -14.56 -9.49 40.70
C LEU A 159 -13.17 -8.83 40.81
N ALA A 160 -12.98 -8.04 41.86
CA ALA A 160 -11.78 -7.25 42.10
C ALA A 160 -10.97 -7.78 43.29
N THR A 161 -9.67 -7.51 43.29
CA THR A 161 -8.77 -7.83 44.39
C THR A 161 -9.01 -6.92 45.60
N GLN A 162 -8.93 -7.47 46.82
CA GLN A 162 -8.91 -6.67 48.05
C GLN A 162 -7.47 -6.25 48.36
N GLY A 163 -6.97 -5.29 47.58
CA GLY A 163 -5.61 -4.76 47.71
C GLY A 163 -4.76 -4.96 46.46
N ASN A 164 -3.45 -4.80 46.66
CA ASN A 164 -2.45 -4.83 45.60
C ASN A 164 -2.18 -6.26 45.10
N LEU A 165 -2.16 -6.44 43.79
CA LEU A 165 -1.76 -7.69 43.16
C LEU A 165 -0.25 -7.67 42.85
N SER A 166 0.59 -7.24 43.80
CA SER A 166 2.03 -7.06 43.58
C SER A 166 2.72 -8.42 43.35
N THR A 167 3.10 -8.73 42.10
CA THR A 167 3.73 -10.00 41.68
C THR A 167 2.94 -11.28 41.99
N GLY A 168 1.68 -11.13 42.42
CA GLY A 168 0.79 -12.24 42.72
C GLY A 168 -0.17 -12.55 41.59
N ASN A 169 -1.02 -13.56 41.80
CA ASN A 169 -2.03 -13.96 40.84
C ASN A 169 -3.41 -14.19 41.47
N VAL A 170 -4.43 -14.14 40.63
CA VAL A 170 -5.77 -14.65 40.92
C VAL A 170 -6.14 -15.59 39.78
N ILE A 171 -6.61 -16.78 40.14
CA ILE A 171 -7.17 -17.76 39.21
C ILE A 171 -8.69 -17.78 39.43
N LEU A 172 -9.46 -17.76 38.34
CA LEU A 172 -10.92 -17.71 38.36
C LEU A 172 -11.52 -18.64 37.30
N THR A 173 -12.53 -19.43 37.66
CA THR A 173 -13.32 -20.23 36.70
C THR A 173 -14.71 -20.57 37.23
N GLY A 174 -15.53 -21.23 36.41
CA GLY A 174 -16.88 -21.69 36.75
C GLY A 174 -17.77 -20.57 37.26
N VAL A 175 -17.64 -19.35 36.70
CA VAL A 175 -18.38 -18.18 37.16
C VAL A 175 -19.82 -18.27 36.67
N GLN A 176 -20.76 -18.15 37.59
CA GLN A 176 -22.18 -18.31 37.33
C GLN A 176 -23.00 -17.26 38.07
N LEU A 177 -23.84 -16.55 37.32
CA LEU A 177 -24.85 -15.63 37.86
C LEU A 177 -26.23 -16.23 37.64
N GLU A 178 -26.96 -16.43 38.73
CA GLU A 178 -28.30 -17.02 38.76
C GLU A 178 -29.27 -16.14 39.55
N THR A 179 -30.55 -16.24 39.24
CA THR A 179 -31.63 -15.66 40.05
C THR A 179 -31.83 -16.44 41.35
N GLY A 180 -32.25 -15.74 42.39
CA GLY A 180 -32.53 -16.31 43.71
C GLY A 180 -31.41 -16.04 44.71
N VAL A 181 -31.52 -16.69 45.87
CA VAL A 181 -30.64 -16.48 47.01
C VAL A 181 -29.64 -17.62 47.26
N THR A 182 -29.69 -18.67 46.43
CA THR A 182 -28.89 -19.89 46.60
C THR A 182 -28.16 -20.23 45.30
N ALA A 183 -26.84 -20.41 45.38
CA ALA A 183 -26.02 -20.84 44.25
C ALA A 183 -26.34 -22.27 43.82
N GLY A 184 -26.37 -22.53 42.51
CA GLY A 184 -26.53 -23.87 41.96
C GLY A 184 -25.25 -24.67 41.92
N ALA A 185 -25.28 -25.86 41.34
CA ALA A 185 -24.04 -26.41 40.77
C ALA A 185 -23.68 -25.61 39.52
N TYR A 186 -22.39 -25.52 39.17
CA TYR A 186 -22.02 -24.93 37.90
C TYR A 186 -22.60 -25.78 36.77
N GLN A 187 -23.36 -25.15 35.86
CA GLN A 187 -24.00 -25.81 34.74
C GLN A 187 -23.37 -25.33 33.43
N PRO A 188 -22.39 -26.08 32.89
CA PRO A 188 -21.80 -25.74 31.61
C PRO A 188 -22.83 -25.86 30.50
N ARG A 189 -22.89 -24.87 29.60
CA ARG A 189 -23.59 -25.05 28.32
C ARG A 189 -22.82 -26.06 27.46
N SER A 190 -23.43 -26.60 26.42
CA SER A 190 -22.67 -27.33 25.39
C SER A 190 -21.61 -26.42 24.76
N TYR A 191 -20.46 -26.99 24.36
CA TYR A 191 -19.38 -26.24 23.73
C TYR A 191 -19.85 -25.40 22.53
N GLY A 192 -20.66 -25.99 21.62
CA GLY A 192 -21.16 -25.29 20.43
C GLY A 192 -21.99 -24.04 20.75
N SER A 193 -22.94 -24.13 21.69
CA SER A 193 -23.73 -22.97 22.14
C SER A 193 -22.87 -21.89 22.78
N GLU A 194 -21.88 -22.28 23.59
CA GLU A 194 -20.95 -21.33 24.22
C GLU A 194 -20.08 -20.62 23.17
N LEU A 195 -19.61 -21.37 22.16
CA LEU A 195 -18.85 -20.84 21.04
C LEU A 195 -19.67 -19.83 20.22
N ILE A 196 -20.93 -20.16 19.89
CA ILE A 196 -21.82 -19.24 19.15
C ILE A 196 -22.05 -17.95 19.94
N LEU A 197 -22.28 -18.05 21.26
CA LEU A 197 -22.44 -16.88 22.12
C LEU A 197 -21.17 -16.03 22.19
N CYS A 198 -19.98 -16.64 22.21
CA CYS A 198 -18.70 -15.91 22.10
C CYS A 198 -18.53 -15.26 20.72
N GLN A 199 -18.86 -15.98 19.65
CA GLN A 199 -18.77 -15.54 18.27
C GLN A 199 -19.67 -14.34 17.97
N ARG A 200 -20.76 -14.11 18.71
CA ARG A 200 -21.55 -12.86 18.62
C ARG A 200 -20.75 -11.59 18.95
N TYR A 201 -19.64 -11.70 19.68
CA TYR A 201 -18.80 -10.57 20.11
C TYR A 201 -17.42 -10.57 19.45
N TYR A 202 -16.92 -11.72 19.04
CA TYR A 202 -15.61 -11.83 18.42
C TYR A 202 -15.45 -13.08 17.59
N GLU A 203 -14.88 -12.93 16.42
CA GLU A 203 -14.29 -14.04 15.69
C GLU A 203 -13.05 -13.54 14.96
N LYS A 204 -12.20 -14.48 14.58
CA LYS A 204 -11.08 -14.26 13.66
C LYS A 204 -11.11 -15.34 12.60
N SER A 205 -10.60 -15.03 11.42
CA SER A 205 -10.52 -15.94 10.28
C SER A 205 -9.17 -16.66 10.16
N GLY A 206 -8.24 -16.38 11.07
CA GLY A 206 -6.89 -16.92 11.05
C GLY A 206 -6.00 -16.31 12.12
N ALA A 207 -4.70 -16.58 12.03
CA ALA A 207 -3.67 -16.04 12.91
C ALA A 207 -2.36 -15.86 12.15
N ASN A 208 -1.51 -14.96 12.64
CA ASN A 208 -0.13 -14.89 12.19
C ASN A 208 0.62 -16.13 12.68
N VAL A 209 1.18 -16.89 11.76
CA VAL A 209 2.11 -18.00 12.02
C VAL A 209 3.45 -17.57 11.44
N GLY A 210 4.33 -17.03 12.28
CA GLY A 210 5.53 -16.33 11.83
C GLY A 210 5.18 -15.00 11.13
N ALA A 211 5.80 -14.76 9.97
CA ALA A 211 5.53 -13.59 9.11
C ALA A 211 4.43 -13.86 8.07
N THR A 212 3.62 -14.91 8.23
CA THR A 212 2.54 -15.25 7.31
C THR A 212 1.22 -15.29 8.05
N TRP A 213 0.19 -14.67 7.48
CA TRP A 213 -1.17 -14.85 7.96
C TRP A 213 -1.73 -16.16 7.40
N THR A 214 -2.04 -17.10 8.29
CA THR A 214 -2.60 -18.39 7.90
C THR A 214 -4.09 -18.39 8.23
N ALA A 215 -4.91 -18.58 7.19
CA ALA A 215 -6.34 -18.80 7.35
C ALA A 215 -6.53 -20.04 8.23
N ASN A 216 -7.21 -19.85 9.35
CA ASN A 216 -7.56 -20.92 10.26
C ASN A 216 -8.96 -20.62 10.75
N ASP A 217 -9.90 -21.51 10.45
CA ASP A 217 -11.29 -21.34 10.85
C ASP A 217 -11.94 -20.03 10.33
N GLY A 218 -11.67 -19.63 9.08
CA GLY A 218 -12.21 -18.40 8.48
C GLY A 218 -12.89 -18.59 7.13
N THR A 219 -13.76 -17.66 6.77
CA THR A 219 -14.29 -17.52 5.41
C THR A 219 -13.32 -16.67 4.60
N ALA A 220 -12.69 -17.24 3.57
CA ALA A 220 -11.90 -16.47 2.60
C ALA A 220 -12.77 -16.08 1.41
N SER A 221 -12.64 -14.84 0.93
CA SER A 221 -13.27 -14.38 -0.30
C SER A 221 -12.18 -13.96 -1.27
N GLY A 222 -12.20 -14.53 -2.48
CA GLY A 222 -11.29 -14.20 -3.57
C GLY A 222 -12.08 -14.10 -4.87
N GLY A 223 -11.63 -13.21 -5.75
CA GLY A 223 -12.21 -13.05 -7.08
C GLY A 223 -11.20 -12.42 -8.02
N SER A 224 -11.28 -12.81 -9.29
CA SER A 224 -10.55 -12.14 -10.37
C SER A 224 -11.50 -11.15 -11.04
N HIS A 225 -11.09 -9.90 -11.15
CA HIS A 225 -11.89 -8.88 -11.84
C HIS A 225 -11.07 -8.27 -12.98
N PRO A 226 -11.65 -8.10 -14.19
CA PRO A 226 -10.93 -7.54 -15.34
C PRO A 226 -10.59 -6.05 -15.18
N THR A 227 -11.15 -5.39 -14.16
CA THR A 227 -10.89 -3.99 -13.81
C THR A 227 -10.20 -3.91 -12.46
N ALA A 228 -9.49 -2.81 -12.21
CA ALA A 228 -8.81 -2.51 -10.94
C ALA A 228 -9.73 -2.55 -9.69
N ASN A 229 -11.06 -2.46 -9.88
CA ASN A 229 -12.04 -2.53 -8.82
C ASN A 229 -12.49 -3.96 -8.50
N TYR A 230 -12.30 -4.40 -7.25
CA TYR A 230 -12.91 -5.61 -6.71
C TYR A 230 -13.55 -5.30 -5.37
N ARG A 231 -14.66 -5.99 -5.09
CA ARG A 231 -15.49 -5.83 -3.90
C ARG A 231 -15.87 -7.21 -3.37
N ALA A 232 -15.59 -7.45 -2.09
CA ALA A 232 -15.93 -8.69 -1.41
C ALA A 232 -16.84 -8.43 -0.22
N LEU A 233 -17.85 -9.29 -0.07
CA LEU A 233 -18.64 -9.41 1.15
C LEU A 233 -18.19 -10.68 1.87
N ILE A 234 -17.71 -10.52 3.10
CA ILE A 234 -17.27 -11.60 3.97
C ILE A 234 -18.36 -11.79 5.03
N GLN A 235 -19.07 -12.90 4.96
CA GLN A 235 -20.08 -13.25 5.96
C GLN A 235 -19.42 -13.71 7.25
N PHE A 236 -19.94 -13.22 8.38
CA PHE A 236 -19.54 -13.69 9.69
C PHE A 236 -20.19 -15.04 10.00
N ARG A 237 -19.52 -15.85 10.84
CA ARG A 237 -20.06 -17.17 11.24
C ARG A 237 -21.36 -17.03 12.03
N VAL A 238 -21.46 -15.96 12.81
CA VAL A 238 -22.62 -15.63 13.63
C VAL A 238 -22.88 -14.13 13.51
N THR A 239 -24.16 -13.76 13.38
CA THR A 239 -24.59 -12.36 13.43
C THR A 239 -24.14 -11.71 14.74
N LYS A 240 -23.40 -10.62 14.61
CA LYS A 240 -22.85 -9.85 15.74
C LYS A 240 -23.94 -9.07 16.44
N ARG A 241 -23.69 -8.75 17.71
CA ARG A 241 -24.58 -7.88 18.51
C ARG A 241 -24.76 -6.50 17.89
N ALA A 242 -23.68 -5.90 17.40
CA ALA A 242 -23.64 -4.62 16.70
C ALA A 242 -22.61 -4.71 15.57
N ALA A 243 -22.60 -3.73 14.65
CA ALA A 243 -21.58 -3.67 13.61
C ALA A 243 -20.18 -3.63 14.28
N PRO A 244 -19.33 -4.65 14.09
CA PRO A 244 -18.05 -4.74 14.77
C PRO A 244 -17.00 -3.85 14.10
N THR A 245 -15.91 -3.57 14.81
CA THR A 245 -14.65 -3.25 14.14
C THR A 245 -14.07 -4.53 13.56
N PHE A 246 -13.50 -4.46 12.36
CA PHE A 246 -12.79 -5.57 11.75
C PHE A 246 -11.48 -5.09 11.15
N THR A 247 -10.51 -5.97 11.12
CA THR A 247 -9.18 -5.69 10.57
C THR A 247 -8.86 -6.79 9.57
N PRO A 248 -8.76 -6.47 8.27
CA PRO A 248 -8.23 -7.40 7.28
C PRO A 248 -6.71 -7.50 7.43
N TYR A 249 -6.14 -8.62 7.00
CA TYR A 249 -4.71 -8.85 7.00
C TYR A 249 -4.31 -9.35 5.60
N ASP A 250 -3.18 -8.89 5.09
CA ASP A 250 -2.57 -9.51 3.92
C ASP A 250 -1.87 -10.83 4.29
N GLN A 251 -1.33 -11.52 3.30
CA GLN A 251 -0.67 -12.81 3.48
C GLN A 251 0.61 -12.69 4.30
N THR A 252 1.24 -11.52 4.38
CA THR A 252 2.39 -11.24 5.26
C THR A 252 1.99 -10.84 6.69
N GLY A 253 0.68 -10.76 6.97
CA GLY A 253 0.16 -10.38 8.28
C GLY A 253 0.12 -8.88 8.53
N ALA A 254 0.24 -8.04 7.49
CA ALA A 254 0.08 -6.59 7.64
C ALA A 254 -1.39 -6.22 7.87
N ALA A 255 -1.66 -5.54 8.98
CA ALA A 255 -3.01 -5.13 9.37
C ALA A 255 -3.56 -4.03 8.46
N GLY A 256 -4.84 -4.13 8.11
CA GLY A 256 -5.54 -3.18 7.24
C GLY A 256 -5.14 -3.30 5.75
N LYS A 257 -4.41 -4.36 5.39
CA LYS A 257 -3.92 -4.60 4.03
C LYS A 257 -4.59 -5.81 3.40
N ILE A 258 -4.40 -5.94 2.09
CA ILE A 258 -4.82 -7.09 1.28
C ILE A 258 -3.66 -7.58 0.42
N SER A 259 -3.69 -8.87 0.11
CA SER A 259 -2.89 -9.43 -0.98
C SER A 259 -3.68 -9.36 -2.28
N TYR A 260 -2.99 -9.09 -3.39
CA TYR A 260 -3.57 -8.95 -4.71
C TYR A 260 -2.65 -9.54 -5.77
N TYR A 261 -3.22 -9.92 -6.92
CA TYR A 261 -2.46 -10.53 -8.01
C TYR A 261 -2.36 -9.59 -9.22
N VAL A 262 -1.12 -9.28 -9.62
CA VAL A 262 -0.73 -8.41 -10.73
C VAL A 262 0.45 -9.10 -11.42
N ALA A 263 0.16 -10.07 -12.31
CA ALA A 263 1.12 -11.02 -12.91
C ALA A 263 1.90 -11.91 -11.91
N SER A 264 2.04 -11.49 -10.66
CA SER A 264 2.52 -12.20 -9.49
C SER A 264 1.69 -11.79 -8.27
N TRP A 265 1.78 -12.55 -7.17
CA TRP A 265 1.19 -12.16 -5.89
C TRP A 265 1.98 -11.00 -5.29
N ASN A 266 1.25 -10.00 -4.81
CA ASN A 266 1.76 -8.82 -4.14
C ASN A 266 0.99 -8.61 -2.82
N ASP A 267 1.68 -8.08 -1.82
CA ASP A 267 1.13 -7.77 -0.50
C ASP A 267 1.04 -6.25 -0.27
N ALA A 268 0.66 -5.83 0.93
CA ALA A 268 0.51 -4.43 1.33
C ALA A 268 -0.49 -3.61 0.48
N GLY A 269 -1.40 -4.28 -0.22
CA GLY A 269 -2.45 -3.64 -1.01
C GLY A 269 -3.36 -2.77 -0.13
N THR A 270 -3.66 -1.56 -0.62
CA THR A 270 -4.48 -0.61 0.12
C THR A 270 -5.96 -0.79 -0.22
N LEU A 271 -6.80 -0.81 0.82
CA LEU A 271 -8.24 -0.83 0.68
C LEU A 271 -8.76 0.56 0.32
N ALA A 272 -9.63 0.61 -0.69
CA ALA A 272 -10.35 1.83 -1.06
C ALA A 272 -11.62 2.02 -0.20
N VAL A 273 -12.20 0.92 0.27
CA VAL A 273 -13.39 0.93 1.12
C VAL A 273 -13.36 -0.25 2.08
N SER A 274 -13.81 -0.01 3.30
CA SER A 274 -13.91 -1.00 4.37
C SER A 274 -15.08 -0.63 5.28
N ALA A 275 -16.05 -1.54 5.43
CA ALA A 275 -17.23 -1.33 6.26
C ALA A 275 -17.70 -2.65 6.87
N ALA A 276 -18.38 -2.61 8.01
CA ALA A 276 -18.97 -3.79 8.63
C ALA A 276 -20.44 -3.58 8.95
N THR A 277 -21.20 -4.66 8.81
CA THR A 277 -22.57 -4.80 9.30
C THR A 277 -22.58 -5.83 10.43
N THR A 278 -23.72 -6.07 11.05
CA THR A 278 -23.85 -7.16 12.03
C THR A 278 -23.66 -8.55 11.40
N ALA A 279 -23.93 -8.73 10.10
CA ALA A 279 -23.90 -10.04 9.45
C ALA A 279 -22.62 -10.32 8.66
N GLY A 280 -21.83 -9.29 8.34
CA GLY A 280 -20.61 -9.44 7.57
C GLY A 280 -19.85 -8.14 7.37
N ALA A 281 -18.64 -8.27 6.84
CA ALA A 281 -17.77 -7.18 6.45
C ALA A 281 -17.74 -7.01 4.94
N TYR A 282 -17.59 -5.78 4.48
CA TYR A 282 -17.44 -5.40 3.09
C TYR A 282 -16.08 -4.73 2.91
N VAL A 283 -15.30 -5.23 1.95
CA VAL A 283 -14.02 -4.67 1.57
C VAL A 283 -13.97 -4.46 0.07
N GLY A 284 -13.29 -3.40 -0.35
CA GLY A 284 -13.01 -3.19 -1.76
C GLY A 284 -11.69 -2.48 -1.97
N HIS A 285 -11.07 -2.76 -3.10
CA HIS A 285 -9.83 -2.13 -3.51
C HIS A 285 -9.92 -1.60 -4.94
N ASN A 286 -9.03 -0.67 -5.26
CA ASN A 286 -8.86 -0.13 -6.60
C ASN A 286 -7.37 -0.19 -6.97
N VAL A 287 -6.85 -1.41 -7.09
CA VAL A 287 -5.44 -1.61 -7.43
C VAL A 287 -5.36 -1.77 -8.93
N ALA A 288 -4.63 -0.86 -9.60
CA ALA A 288 -4.52 -0.83 -11.05
C ALA A 288 -4.07 -2.18 -11.61
N SER A 289 -4.77 -2.70 -12.61
CA SER A 289 -4.28 -3.86 -13.36
C SER A 289 -3.15 -3.41 -14.29
N PRO A 290 -2.11 -4.23 -14.52
CA PRO A 290 -1.05 -3.94 -15.50
C PRO A 290 -1.60 -3.60 -16.88
N ALA A 291 -2.72 -4.20 -17.25
CA ALA A 291 -3.39 -3.94 -18.52
C ALA A 291 -3.91 -2.50 -18.63
N GLY A 292 -4.34 -1.89 -17.53
CA GLY A 292 -4.81 -0.50 -17.49
C GLY A 292 -3.67 0.50 -17.66
N GLU A 293 -2.54 0.27 -16.99
CA GLU A 293 -1.35 1.10 -17.15
C GLU A 293 -0.73 0.97 -18.54
N ALA A 294 -0.66 -0.26 -19.07
CA ALA A 294 -0.19 -0.51 -20.43
C ALA A 294 -1.10 0.14 -21.49
N LEU A 295 -2.42 0.07 -21.30
CA LEU A 295 -3.39 0.72 -22.20
C LEU A 295 -3.28 2.26 -22.13
N ALA A 296 -3.17 2.83 -20.94
CA ALA A 296 -2.98 4.27 -20.77
C ALA A 296 -1.69 4.75 -21.45
N LYS A 297 -0.59 4.01 -21.27
CA LYS A 297 0.68 4.30 -21.95
C LYS A 297 0.54 4.19 -23.48
N ALA A 298 -0.11 3.13 -23.96
CA ALA A 298 -0.34 2.93 -25.40
C ALA A 298 -1.19 4.04 -26.02
N GLN A 299 -2.21 4.55 -25.31
CA GLN A 299 -3.04 5.67 -25.76
C GLN A 299 -2.22 6.96 -25.89
N VAL A 300 -1.33 7.24 -24.92
CA VAL A 300 -0.41 8.39 -24.98
C VAL A 300 0.57 8.25 -26.15
N ASP A 301 1.13 7.04 -26.34
CA ASP A 301 2.05 6.77 -27.45
C ASP A 301 1.35 6.91 -28.82
N ILE A 302 0.10 6.48 -28.96
CA ILE A 302 -0.71 6.67 -30.17
C ILE A 302 -0.96 8.16 -30.42
N GLY A 303 -1.38 8.93 -29.42
CA GLY A 303 -1.62 10.37 -29.60
C GLY A 303 -0.35 11.14 -30.01
N ARG A 304 0.81 10.72 -29.50
CA ARG A 304 2.11 11.26 -29.94
C ARG A 304 2.40 10.92 -31.40
N LEU A 305 2.18 9.66 -31.82
CA LEU A 305 2.36 9.24 -33.20
C LEU A 305 1.42 9.97 -34.17
N GLU A 306 0.15 10.19 -33.78
CA GLU A 306 -0.81 10.97 -34.59
C GLU A 306 -0.33 12.41 -34.81
N THR A 307 0.26 13.02 -33.78
CA THR A 307 0.84 14.37 -33.88
C THR A 307 2.06 14.40 -34.81
N GLU A 308 2.97 13.42 -34.67
CA GLU A 308 4.15 13.28 -35.55
C GLU A 308 3.73 13.07 -37.02
N VAL A 309 2.73 12.24 -37.29
CA VAL A 309 2.18 12.02 -38.64
C VAL A 309 1.54 13.29 -39.20
N SER A 310 0.84 14.07 -38.38
CA SER A 310 0.28 15.37 -38.81
C SER A 310 1.39 16.32 -39.24
N HIS A 311 2.44 16.47 -38.43
CA HIS A 311 3.57 17.34 -38.74
C HIS A 311 4.30 16.91 -40.02
N LEU A 312 4.52 15.60 -40.22
CA LEU A 312 5.10 15.07 -41.45
C LEU A 312 4.21 15.32 -42.67
N THR A 313 2.89 15.20 -42.51
CA THR A 313 1.94 15.47 -43.58
C THR A 313 1.99 16.92 -44.04
N ASP A 314 2.10 17.86 -43.10
CA ASP A 314 2.22 19.29 -43.42
C ASP A 314 3.58 19.61 -44.06
N ALA A 315 4.68 19.04 -43.56
CA ALA A 315 6.00 19.16 -44.18
C ALA A 315 6.01 18.65 -45.64
N VAL A 316 5.31 17.55 -45.94
CA VAL A 316 5.16 17.04 -47.32
C VAL A 316 4.36 17.99 -48.21
N LYS A 317 3.30 18.64 -47.68
CA LYS A 317 2.55 19.66 -48.44
C LYS A 317 3.43 20.86 -48.76
N GLU A 318 4.22 21.34 -47.81
CA GLU A 318 5.16 22.44 -48.00
C GLU A 318 6.22 22.11 -49.05
N LEU A 319 6.81 20.91 -49.00
CA LEU A 319 7.75 20.44 -50.02
C LEU A 319 7.12 20.37 -51.42
N ARG A 320 5.87 19.91 -51.53
CA ARG A 320 5.15 19.91 -52.81
C ARG A 320 4.91 21.32 -53.33
N ALA A 321 4.53 22.25 -52.45
CA ALA A 321 4.35 23.66 -52.81
C ALA A 321 5.68 24.29 -53.29
N SER A 322 6.79 24.02 -52.58
CA SER A 322 8.12 24.47 -52.96
C SER A 322 8.56 23.91 -54.32
N ASN A 323 8.38 22.60 -54.56
CA ASN A 323 8.69 21.99 -55.86
C ASN A 323 7.85 22.58 -57.00
N ALA A 324 6.57 22.88 -56.76
CA ALA A 324 5.71 23.54 -57.73
C ALA A 324 6.21 24.97 -58.05
N ALA A 325 6.64 25.72 -57.02
CA ALA A 325 7.22 27.05 -57.19
C ALA A 325 8.53 27.00 -58.00
N VAL A 326 9.43 26.06 -57.69
CA VAL A 326 10.69 25.85 -58.44
C VAL A 326 10.41 25.49 -59.91
N THR A 327 9.43 24.62 -60.15
CA THR A 327 9.04 24.24 -61.52
C THR A 327 8.54 25.46 -62.30
N LYS A 328 7.72 26.32 -61.67
CA LYS A 328 7.25 27.57 -62.28
C LYS A 328 8.40 28.53 -62.57
N ALA A 329 9.33 28.70 -61.63
CA ALA A 329 10.50 29.55 -61.82
C ALA A 329 11.38 29.08 -62.98
N LEU A 330 11.58 27.77 -63.15
CA LEU A 330 12.28 27.18 -64.28
C LEU A 330 11.61 27.49 -65.62
N VAL A 331 10.28 27.38 -65.69
CA VAL A 331 9.52 27.74 -66.90
C VAL A 331 9.65 29.23 -67.22
N ASP A 332 9.59 30.10 -66.21
CA ASP A 332 9.77 31.54 -66.39
C ASP A 332 11.19 31.89 -66.87
N ILE A 333 12.24 31.23 -66.32
CA ILE A 333 13.62 31.37 -66.79
C ILE A 333 13.72 30.94 -68.26
N GLN A 334 13.12 29.82 -68.64
CA GLN A 334 13.20 29.33 -70.02
C GLN A 334 12.53 30.30 -71.01
N ARG A 335 11.37 30.85 -70.64
CA ARG A 335 10.69 31.88 -71.42
C ARG A 335 11.54 33.14 -71.58
N THR A 336 12.14 33.66 -70.50
CA THR A 336 13.01 34.85 -70.59
C THR A 336 14.24 34.60 -71.47
N LEU A 337 14.78 33.38 -71.47
CA LEU A 337 15.90 33.00 -72.34
C LEU A 337 15.49 32.98 -73.82
N ASP A 338 14.30 32.47 -74.14
CA ASP A 338 13.76 32.43 -75.49
C ASP A 338 13.42 33.84 -76.01
N GLU A 339 12.88 34.71 -75.16
CA GLU A 339 12.65 36.13 -75.48
C GLU A 339 13.97 36.87 -75.73
N ALA A 340 15.01 36.61 -74.93
CA ALA A 340 16.34 37.18 -75.13
C ALA A 340 16.96 36.71 -76.46
N ARG A 341 16.82 35.42 -76.80
CA ARG A 341 17.27 34.87 -78.09
C ARG A 341 16.50 35.47 -79.28
N GLY A 342 15.19 35.66 -79.15
CA GLY A 342 14.37 36.33 -80.15
C GLY A 342 14.77 37.78 -80.36
N GLY A 343 15.00 38.52 -79.26
CA GLY A 343 15.49 39.90 -79.28
C GLY A 343 16.82 40.05 -80.02
N TRP A 344 17.77 39.15 -79.78
CA TRP A 344 19.06 39.13 -80.48
C TRP A 344 18.94 38.88 -81.99
N ARG A 345 18.01 38.01 -82.42
CA ARG A 345 17.76 37.76 -83.85
C ARG A 345 17.14 38.96 -84.54
N THR A 346 16.21 39.65 -83.89
CA THR A 346 15.60 40.88 -84.42
C THR A 346 16.62 42.04 -84.46
N LEU A 347 17.51 42.13 -83.48
CA LEU A 347 18.58 43.14 -83.45
C LEU A 347 19.61 42.93 -84.58
N MET A 348 19.93 41.67 -84.92
CA MET A 348 20.74 41.36 -86.10
C MET A 348 20.01 41.68 -87.42
N PHE A 349 18.70 41.44 -87.50
CA PHE A 349 17.92 41.76 -88.70
C PHE A 349 17.76 43.28 -88.92
N VAL A 350 17.54 44.05 -87.85
CA VAL A 350 17.39 45.51 -87.93
C VAL A 350 18.74 46.21 -88.11
N GLY A 351 19.82 45.68 -87.52
CA GLY A 351 21.19 46.15 -87.76
C GLY A 351 21.66 45.94 -89.20
N GLY A 352 21.18 44.89 -89.87
CA GLY A 352 21.44 44.64 -91.30
C GLY A 352 20.64 45.51 -92.26
N ALA A 353 19.44 45.97 -91.87
CA ALA A 353 18.57 46.78 -92.71
C ALA A 353 18.80 48.30 -92.59
N ALA A 354 19.41 48.78 -91.50
CA ALA A 354 19.66 50.21 -91.29
C ALA A 354 20.91 50.75 -92.03
N ALA A 355 21.72 49.89 -92.64
CA ALA A 355 22.93 50.30 -93.36
C ALA A 355 22.68 50.79 -94.80
N SER A 356 21.44 50.78 -95.31
CA SER A 356 21.20 50.99 -96.75
C SER A 356 20.15 52.03 -97.16
N MET A 357 19.58 52.85 -96.27
CA MET A 357 18.76 54.01 -96.71
C MET A 357 18.89 55.20 -95.76
N GLY A 358 19.36 56.33 -96.30
CA GLY A 358 19.59 57.57 -95.56
C GLY A 358 18.30 58.24 -95.05
N GLY A 359 18.38 58.83 -93.86
CA GLY A 359 17.30 59.66 -93.28
C GLY A 359 17.57 60.08 -91.82
N GLY A 360 18.36 61.14 -91.62
CA GLY A 360 18.91 61.56 -90.32
C GLY A 360 17.96 62.14 -89.26
N ASN A 361 16.64 62.20 -89.48
CA ASN A 361 15.70 62.79 -88.50
C ASN A 361 14.63 61.81 -87.99
N ALA A 362 14.17 60.86 -88.81
CA ALA A 362 13.29 59.77 -88.37
C ALA A 362 14.04 58.78 -87.46
N PHE A 363 15.31 58.52 -87.76
CA PHE A 363 16.15 57.66 -86.93
C PHE A 363 16.32 58.22 -85.52
N ARG A 364 16.50 59.54 -85.34
CA ARG A 364 16.72 60.13 -84.00
C ARG A 364 15.50 60.11 -83.08
N LEU A 365 14.29 60.31 -83.62
CA LEU A 365 13.06 60.24 -82.82
C LEU A 365 12.72 58.80 -82.42
N ILE A 366 12.84 57.86 -83.36
CA ILE A 366 12.62 56.44 -83.11
C ILE A 366 13.70 55.90 -82.17
N PHE A 367 14.96 56.27 -82.37
CA PHE A 367 16.05 55.89 -81.47
C PHE A 367 15.92 56.55 -80.09
N GLY A 368 15.37 57.76 -80.00
CA GLY A 368 15.07 58.44 -78.74
C GLY A 368 13.99 57.74 -77.92
N GLU A 369 12.88 57.34 -78.54
CA GLU A 369 11.83 56.55 -77.87
C GLU A 369 12.29 55.13 -77.54
N ILE A 370 13.12 54.51 -78.38
CA ILE A 370 13.72 53.20 -78.11
C ILE A 370 14.70 53.29 -76.93
N VAL A 371 15.52 54.33 -76.84
CA VAL A 371 16.44 54.53 -75.70
C VAL A 371 15.66 54.83 -74.42
N ALA A 372 14.57 55.60 -74.49
CA ALA A 372 13.69 55.81 -73.33
C ALA A 372 13.01 54.50 -72.88
N TYR A 373 12.57 53.66 -73.82
CA TYR A 373 12.02 52.34 -73.54
C TYR A 373 13.07 51.38 -72.95
N LEU A 374 14.30 51.42 -73.46
CA LEU A 374 15.41 50.63 -72.94
C LEU A 374 15.81 51.06 -71.53
N ASN A 375 15.89 52.35 -71.25
CA ASN A 375 16.16 52.85 -69.89
C ASN A 375 15.05 52.45 -68.91
N LYS A 376 13.77 52.58 -69.30
CA LYS A 376 12.64 52.13 -68.46
C LYS A 376 12.63 50.62 -68.21
N LYS A 377 13.07 49.83 -69.21
CA LYS A 377 13.21 48.38 -69.08
C LYS A 377 14.40 48.02 -68.19
N GLN A 378 15.48 48.79 -68.25
CA GLN A 378 16.65 48.61 -67.39
C GLN A 378 16.32 48.94 -65.93
N ASP A 379 15.56 50.02 -65.69
CA ASP A 379 15.07 50.38 -64.35
C ASP A 379 14.12 49.31 -63.79
N HIS A 380 13.22 48.75 -64.61
CA HIS A 380 12.34 47.67 -64.18
C HIS A 380 13.10 46.36 -63.90
N GLN A 381 14.18 46.08 -64.65
CA GLN A 381 15.06 44.95 -64.36
C GLN A 381 15.82 45.14 -63.04
N LEU A 382 16.32 46.35 -62.77
CA LEU A 382 16.93 46.72 -61.49
C LEU A 382 15.94 46.59 -60.33
N GLU A 383 14.68 46.96 -60.53
CA GLU A 383 13.63 46.81 -59.51
C GLU A 383 13.29 45.34 -59.24
N LEU A 384 13.24 44.49 -60.28
CA LEU A 384 13.05 43.05 -60.14
C LEU A 384 14.25 42.36 -59.47
N GLU A 385 15.48 42.76 -59.79
CA GLU A 385 16.68 42.27 -59.10
C GLU A 385 16.68 42.68 -57.64
N ARG A 386 16.25 43.92 -57.33
CA ARG A 386 16.11 44.38 -55.95
C ARG A 386 15.08 43.56 -55.18
N LEU A 387 13.94 43.23 -55.79
CA LEU A 387 12.90 42.39 -55.19
C LEU A 387 13.38 40.95 -54.97
N LYS A 388 14.12 40.37 -55.93
CA LYS A 388 14.74 39.04 -55.76
C LYS A 388 15.75 39.02 -54.61
N ILE A 389 16.59 40.04 -54.52
CA ILE A 389 17.53 40.17 -53.39
C ILE A 389 16.78 40.28 -52.06
N GLN A 390 15.62 40.94 -52.05
CA GLN A 390 14.78 41.06 -50.86
C GLN A 390 14.16 39.71 -50.44
N ASP A 391 13.67 38.93 -51.41
CA ASP A 391 13.14 37.56 -51.21
C ASP A 391 14.25 36.58 -50.77
N ASP A 392 15.45 36.69 -51.34
CA ASP A 392 16.63 35.93 -50.92
C ASP A 392 17.05 36.28 -49.47
N ILE A 393 16.95 37.55 -49.08
CA ILE A 393 17.22 37.99 -47.70
C ILE A 393 16.17 37.42 -46.73
N GLU A 394 14.89 37.45 -47.10
CA GLU A 394 13.78 36.93 -46.26
C GLU A 394 13.83 35.41 -46.13
N SER A 395 14.08 34.68 -47.21
CA SER A 395 14.28 33.22 -47.15
C SER A 395 15.52 32.83 -46.32
N ALA A 396 16.63 33.56 -46.46
CA ALA A 396 17.81 33.35 -45.62
C ALA A 396 17.57 33.71 -44.14
N GLN A 397 16.72 34.69 -43.84
CA GLN A 397 16.28 34.97 -42.46
C GLN A 397 15.41 33.82 -41.92
N HIS A 398 14.47 33.33 -42.72
CA HIS A 398 13.59 32.22 -42.32
C HIS A 398 14.37 30.92 -42.06
N VAL A 399 15.36 30.60 -42.90
CA VAL A 399 16.28 29.46 -42.68
C VAL A 399 17.04 29.61 -41.38
N ARG A 400 17.59 30.79 -41.07
CA ARG A 400 18.29 31.05 -39.78
C ARG A 400 17.35 30.90 -38.58
N THR A 401 16.11 31.36 -38.69
CA THR A 401 15.10 31.17 -37.64
C THR A 401 14.78 29.69 -37.45
N MET A 402 14.60 28.94 -38.53
CA MET A 402 14.36 27.50 -38.48
C MET A 402 15.55 26.72 -37.87
N GLU A 403 16.78 27.08 -38.21
CA GLU A 403 17.98 26.50 -37.60
C GLU A 403 18.08 26.81 -36.11
N SER A 404 17.75 28.04 -35.68
CA SER A 404 17.72 28.40 -34.26
C SER A 404 16.66 27.61 -33.48
N LEU A 405 15.49 27.36 -34.08
CA LEU A 405 14.43 26.56 -33.49
C LEU A 405 14.81 25.08 -33.40
N LYS A 406 15.46 24.53 -34.44
CA LYS A 406 16.02 23.17 -34.41
C LYS A 406 17.07 23.03 -33.33
N LEU A 407 17.99 23.99 -33.20
CA LEU A 407 19.00 24.00 -32.15
C LEU A 407 18.38 24.06 -30.75
N GLN A 408 17.35 24.89 -30.54
CA GLN A 408 16.62 24.93 -29.27
C GLN A 408 15.92 23.60 -28.96
N ASN A 409 15.29 22.95 -29.94
CA ASN A 409 14.69 21.62 -29.77
C ASN A 409 15.74 20.55 -29.45
N ASP A 410 16.86 20.53 -30.16
CA ASP A 410 17.96 19.58 -29.92
C ASP A 410 18.57 19.76 -28.52
N LEU A 411 18.72 21.01 -28.07
CA LEU A 411 19.15 21.31 -26.70
C LEU A 411 18.10 20.86 -25.68
N GLY A 412 16.81 21.08 -25.94
CA GLY A 412 15.71 20.61 -25.08
C GLY A 412 15.67 19.08 -24.95
N ILE A 413 15.84 18.36 -26.07
CA ILE A 413 15.92 16.89 -26.09
C ILE A 413 17.13 16.40 -25.29
N LYS A 414 18.30 17.03 -25.44
CA LYS A 414 19.50 16.68 -24.67
C LYS A 414 19.31 16.90 -23.16
N VAL A 415 18.65 18.00 -22.75
CA VAL A 415 18.33 18.23 -21.34
C VAL A 415 17.41 17.13 -20.80
N ILE A 416 16.39 16.72 -21.56
CA ILE A 416 15.48 15.63 -21.17
C ILE A 416 16.23 14.29 -21.08
N GLN A 417 17.17 14.01 -22.00
CA GLN A 417 17.99 12.81 -21.95
C GLN A 417 18.91 12.79 -20.72
N VAL A 418 19.59 13.91 -20.41
CA VAL A 418 20.42 14.04 -19.20
C VAL A 418 19.58 13.92 -17.94
N GLN A 419 18.37 14.49 -17.91
CA GLN A 419 17.45 14.38 -16.77
C GLN A 419 16.99 12.92 -16.58
N ARG A 420 16.62 12.24 -17.66
CA ARG A 420 16.23 10.83 -17.64
C ARG A 420 17.37 9.93 -17.15
N ASP A 421 18.58 10.16 -17.65
CA ASP A 421 19.75 9.36 -17.27
C ASP A 421 20.12 9.64 -15.79
N ALA A 422 19.99 10.87 -15.31
CA ALA A 422 20.13 11.21 -13.89
C ALA A 422 19.05 10.58 -12.99
N ASP A 423 17.80 10.47 -13.47
CA ASP A 423 16.72 9.79 -12.75
C ASP A 423 16.91 8.26 -12.73
N LEU A 424 17.42 7.67 -13.81
CA LEU A 424 17.82 6.26 -13.85
C LEU A 424 18.96 5.97 -12.87
N ASP A 425 20.01 6.81 -12.85
CA ASP A 425 21.11 6.68 -11.89
C ASP A 425 20.63 6.83 -10.43
N ARG A 426 19.63 7.70 -10.19
CA ARG A 426 19.02 7.87 -8.87
C ARG A 426 18.20 6.64 -8.45
N ILE A 427 17.44 6.05 -9.38
CA ILE A 427 16.68 4.82 -9.14
C ILE A 427 17.63 3.66 -8.87
N ASP A 428 18.68 3.49 -9.67
CA ASP A 428 19.68 2.44 -9.48
C ASP A 428 20.44 2.61 -8.15
N GLY A 429 20.78 3.84 -7.77
CA GLY A 429 21.36 4.14 -6.47
C GLY A 429 20.45 3.76 -5.29
N THR A 430 19.14 4.01 -5.41
CA THR A 430 18.17 3.62 -4.37
C THR A 430 17.98 2.10 -4.30
N ALA A 431 17.85 1.43 -5.44
CA ALA A 431 17.72 -0.02 -5.52
C ALA A 431 18.96 -0.74 -4.98
N TRP A 432 20.15 -0.22 -5.27
CA TRP A 432 21.41 -0.73 -4.74
C TRP A 432 21.53 -0.51 -3.22
N SER A 433 21.16 0.67 -2.71
CA SER A 433 21.17 0.95 -1.27
C SER A 433 20.27 -0.01 -0.48
N GLN A 434 19.13 -0.39 -1.07
CA GLN A 434 18.16 -1.30 -0.48
C GLN A 434 18.65 -2.76 -0.54
N ALA A 435 19.27 -3.16 -1.65
CA ALA A 435 19.92 -4.46 -1.76
C ALA A 435 21.08 -4.62 -0.74
N VAL A 436 21.89 -3.59 -0.53
CA VAL A 436 22.97 -3.60 0.49
C VAL A 436 22.40 -3.64 1.91
N ALA A 437 21.30 -2.92 2.18
CA ALA A 437 20.64 -2.94 3.48
C ALA A 437 20.01 -4.31 3.83
N ASP A 438 19.66 -5.10 2.82
CA ASP A 438 19.05 -6.43 3.00
C ASP A 438 20.06 -7.58 3.14
N VAL A 439 21.34 -7.36 2.83
CA VAL A 439 22.41 -8.36 3.01
C VAL A 439 22.75 -8.62 4.50
N GLY A 440 22.38 -7.71 5.40
CA GLY A 440 22.67 -7.78 6.84
C GLY A 440 21.50 -8.18 7.75
N LYS A 441 20.29 -8.44 7.22
CA LYS A 441 19.10 -8.70 8.06
C LYS A 441 18.99 -10.18 8.43
N GLN A 442 18.90 -10.46 9.73
CA GLN A 442 18.57 -11.78 10.25
C GLN A 442 17.13 -12.14 9.88
N THR A 443 16.96 -13.30 9.26
CA THR A 443 15.68 -13.78 8.71
C THR A 443 14.80 -14.46 9.77
N GLY A 444 15.32 -14.66 10.99
CA GLY A 444 14.58 -15.20 12.13
C GLY A 444 14.43 -16.72 12.10
N ILE A 445 14.97 -17.40 11.08
CA ILE A 445 15.05 -18.85 11.00
C ILE A 445 16.46 -19.25 11.44
N LEU A 446 16.58 -19.83 12.64
CA LEU A 446 17.87 -20.16 13.27
C LEU A 446 18.82 -20.93 12.35
N PHE A 447 18.33 -21.91 11.60
CA PHE A 447 19.13 -22.69 10.64
C PHE A 447 19.61 -21.84 9.45
N LEU A 448 18.75 -20.97 8.91
CA LEU A 448 19.08 -20.11 7.76
C LEU A 448 20.03 -18.99 8.16
N ASP A 449 19.89 -18.45 9.36
CA ASP A 449 20.79 -17.44 9.93
C ASP A 449 22.14 -18.06 10.31
N TYR A 450 22.17 -19.30 10.83
CA TYR A 450 23.41 -20.06 11.01
C TYR A 450 24.06 -20.41 9.66
N TRP A 451 23.28 -20.83 8.66
CA TRP A 451 23.75 -21.14 7.32
C TRP A 451 24.32 -19.90 6.63
N ASN A 452 23.62 -18.76 6.67
CA ASN A 452 24.09 -17.49 6.13
C ASN A 452 25.31 -16.95 6.88
N GLY A 453 25.40 -17.16 8.19
CA GLY A 453 26.54 -16.75 9.02
C GLY A 453 27.78 -17.65 8.91
N SER A 454 27.63 -18.93 8.56
CA SER A 454 28.74 -19.90 8.52
C SER A 454 29.16 -20.32 7.12
N VAL A 455 28.23 -20.50 6.18
CA VAL A 455 28.52 -21.05 4.85
C VAL A 455 28.93 -19.95 3.87
N ARG A 456 28.34 -18.75 3.91
CA ARG A 456 28.73 -17.64 3.01
C ARG A 456 30.18 -17.17 3.21
N PRO A 457 30.70 -16.96 4.44
CA PRO A 457 32.10 -16.61 4.63
C PRO A 457 33.04 -17.75 4.22
N LEU A 458 32.61 -19.01 4.39
CA LEU A 458 33.43 -20.19 4.12
C LEU A 458 33.53 -20.47 2.61
N LEU A 459 32.45 -20.23 1.85
CA LEU A 459 32.46 -20.24 0.38
C LEU A 459 33.28 -19.08 -0.20
N ALA A 460 33.21 -17.88 0.37
CA ALA A 460 34.08 -16.76 -0.02
C ALA A 460 35.57 -17.08 0.26
N THR A 461 35.86 -17.71 1.40
CA THR A 461 37.21 -18.14 1.76
C THR A 461 37.72 -19.25 0.81
N LEU A 462 36.87 -20.22 0.47
CA LEU A 462 37.19 -21.27 -0.51
C LEU A 462 37.40 -20.71 -1.91
N ALA A 463 36.59 -19.72 -2.34
CA ALA A 463 36.75 -19.07 -3.63
C ALA A 463 38.08 -18.30 -3.72
N ILE A 464 38.46 -17.59 -2.66
CA ILE A 464 39.77 -16.92 -2.57
C ILE A 464 40.91 -17.95 -2.63
N LEU A 465 40.78 -19.08 -1.94
CA LEU A 465 41.79 -20.15 -1.98
C LEU A 465 41.92 -20.81 -3.37
N VAL A 466 40.80 -20.98 -4.09
CA VAL A 466 40.80 -21.50 -5.47
C VAL A 466 41.47 -20.51 -6.41
N VAL A 467 41.14 -19.21 -6.31
CA VAL A 467 41.78 -18.16 -7.11
C VAL A 467 43.28 -18.05 -6.80
N VAL A 468 43.68 -18.12 -5.52
CA VAL A 468 45.10 -18.10 -5.13
C VAL A 468 45.82 -19.34 -5.64
N ALA A 469 45.21 -20.53 -5.55
CA ALA A 469 45.80 -21.76 -6.08
C ALA A 469 45.95 -21.71 -7.62
N GLU A 470 45.00 -21.09 -8.32
CA GLU A 470 45.00 -20.96 -9.78
C GLU A 470 45.99 -19.91 -10.26
N VAL A 471 46.12 -18.78 -9.56
CA VAL A 471 47.14 -17.74 -9.80
C VAL A 471 48.56 -18.26 -9.54
N VAL A 472 48.74 -19.10 -8.51
CA VAL A 472 50.03 -19.76 -8.23
C VAL A 472 50.36 -20.81 -9.30
N ARG A 473 49.37 -21.53 -9.82
CA ARG A 473 49.55 -22.53 -10.88
C ARG A 473 49.81 -21.90 -12.26
N ASN A 474 49.24 -20.72 -12.52
CA ASN A 474 49.39 -19.97 -13.77
C ASN A 474 50.54 -18.95 -13.75
N GLY A 475 51.39 -18.95 -12.73
CA GLY A 475 52.59 -18.10 -12.68
C GLY A 475 52.31 -16.61 -12.53
N PHE A 476 51.29 -16.24 -11.75
CA PHE A 476 50.90 -14.85 -11.45
C PHE A 476 50.34 -14.02 -12.62
N ILE A 477 49.80 -14.67 -13.65
CA ILE A 477 49.10 -13.98 -14.75
C ILE A 477 47.59 -14.21 -14.59
N LEU A 478 46.83 -13.14 -14.27
CA LEU A 478 45.36 -13.20 -14.17
C LEU A 478 44.73 -13.17 -15.56
N SER A 479 43.92 -14.18 -15.88
CA SER A 479 43.07 -14.15 -17.07
C SER A 479 41.92 -13.15 -16.90
N ASP A 480 41.31 -12.73 -18.01
CA ASP A 480 40.19 -11.77 -17.96
C ASP A 480 38.94 -12.39 -17.29
N TRP A 481 38.78 -13.71 -17.38
CA TRP A 481 37.75 -14.44 -16.65
C TRP A 481 37.98 -14.42 -15.14
N ASP A 482 39.24 -14.54 -14.67
CA ASP A 482 39.58 -14.46 -13.24
C ASP A 482 39.28 -13.06 -12.67
N LYS A 483 39.52 -12.02 -13.45
CA LYS A 483 39.22 -10.63 -13.06
C LYS A 483 37.71 -10.37 -12.97
N GLU A 484 36.92 -10.93 -13.90
CA GLU A 484 35.46 -10.85 -13.87
C GLU A 484 34.88 -11.64 -12.68
N LEU A 485 35.41 -12.83 -12.40
CA LEU A 485 34.98 -13.66 -11.26
C LEU A 485 35.28 -12.97 -9.92
N VAL A 486 36.49 -12.41 -9.77
CA VAL A 486 36.87 -11.63 -8.59
C VAL A 486 36.02 -10.36 -8.46
N GLY A 487 35.73 -9.68 -9.57
CA GLY A 487 34.86 -8.50 -9.59
C GLY A 487 33.40 -8.81 -9.24
N ALA A 488 32.88 -9.97 -9.66
CA ALA A 488 31.53 -10.43 -9.32
C ALA A 488 31.40 -10.81 -7.84
N ILE A 489 32.44 -11.40 -7.25
CA ILE A 489 32.47 -11.80 -5.83
C ILE A 489 32.66 -10.57 -4.92
N LEU A 490 33.51 -9.61 -5.32
CA LEU A 490 33.74 -8.36 -4.57
C LEU A 490 32.63 -7.31 -4.76
N GLY A 491 31.87 -7.37 -5.86
CA GLY A 491 30.82 -6.39 -6.20
C GLY A 491 29.67 -6.28 -5.20
N ILE A 492 29.50 -7.28 -4.31
CA ILE A 492 28.53 -7.22 -3.21
C ILE A 492 29.10 -6.54 -1.95
N TYR A 493 30.43 -6.47 -1.80
CA TYR A 493 31.05 -5.96 -0.58
C TYR A 493 31.93 -4.72 -0.75
N VAL A 494 32.50 -4.40 -1.93
CA VAL A 494 33.49 -3.28 -2.01
C VAL A 494 33.48 -2.41 -3.29
N ALA A 495 32.80 -2.71 -4.40
CA ALA A 495 33.00 -1.89 -5.62
C ALA A 495 31.76 -1.55 -6.45
N ASP A 496 31.56 -0.24 -6.63
CA ASP A 496 30.66 0.41 -7.58
C ASP A 496 31.05 0.08 -9.04
N ARG A 497 30.07 -0.35 -9.85
CA ARG A 497 30.25 -0.62 -11.30
C ARG A 497 30.65 0.64 -12.08
N SER A 498 30.56 1.84 -11.51
CA SER A 498 30.96 3.10 -12.14
C SER A 498 32.48 3.22 -12.38
N LEU A 499 33.33 2.52 -11.60
CA LEU A 499 34.79 2.60 -11.75
C LEU A 499 35.32 1.87 -12.99
N ALA A 500 34.60 0.88 -13.51
CA ALA A 500 34.99 0.17 -14.74
C ALA A 500 34.73 0.99 -16.02
N ARG A 501 33.87 2.02 -15.96
CA ARG A 501 33.54 2.88 -17.12
C ARG A 501 34.41 4.13 -17.25
N ARG A 502 35.29 4.41 -16.28
CA ARG A 502 36.18 5.59 -16.30
C ARG A 502 37.51 5.40 -17.05
N GLY A 503 37.70 4.26 -17.69
CA GLY A 503 38.91 3.93 -18.45
C GLY A 503 38.63 3.42 -19.85
N LYS A 504 37.97 4.23 -20.69
CA LYS A 504 38.10 4.22 -22.15
C LYS A 504 37.92 5.63 -22.70
#